data_AF-A0A7W0NVX9-F1
#
_entry.id   AF-A0A7W0NVX9-F1
#
_cell.length_a   1.000
_cell.length_b   1.000
_cell.length_c   1.000
_cell.angle_alpha   90.00
_cell.angle_beta   90.00
_cell.angle_gamma   90.00
#
_symmetry.space_group_name_H-M   'P 1'
#
loop_
_entity.id
_entity.type
_entity.pdbx_description
1 polymer ?
#
loop_
_entity_poly.entity_id
_entity_poly.type
_entity_poly.pdbx_seq_one_letter_code
_entity_poly.pdbx_strand_id
1 'polypeptide(L)'
;MQLGGMVDSAEKSSFAFDEIDFSAIPKFCKDALARADLEGGKIYRLTFQRGFALTDGGAGALGNARWHIEIQGARETASATADPKRNLVGVDLSRTSKAADYKLLTEAELTKAQEMVKNMLGSRTDIIEMVFYDKFFMFKVPNAENPKVSDDYKYDINGISRSGFIKMSSMRSRGEENFSIDDVDFANAARSFEKAKDRVGMPNASLGSMSVRRSSSPFDSKGARTKWHVSLKSGVNEGSVDYDNNDGSEVRVRKNGETISEEK
;
A
#
# COMPACT_ATOMS: atom_id res chain seq x y z
N MET A 1 8.93 15.11 23.39
CA MET A 1 7.67 14.92 22.65
C MET A 1 6.55 15.20 23.63
N GLN A 2 5.95 16.40 23.56
CA GLN A 2 4.91 16.85 24.50
C GLN A 2 3.55 16.38 23.97
N LEU A 3 2.86 15.51 24.73
CA LEU A 3 1.48 15.06 24.49
C LEU A 3 0.46 16.17 24.88
N GLY A 4 0.67 17.40 24.41
CA GLY A 4 -0.07 18.59 24.86
C GLY A 4 -1.41 18.85 24.14
N GLY A 5 -2.01 17.85 23.52
CA GLY A 5 -3.23 17.98 22.71
C GLY A 5 -4.29 16.92 23.00
N MET A 6 -4.33 16.40 24.22
CA MET A 6 -5.44 15.54 24.64
C MET A 6 -6.75 16.35 24.69
N VAL A 7 -7.83 15.71 24.28
CA VAL A 7 -9.16 16.35 24.14
C VAL A 7 -9.67 16.77 25.53
N ASP A 8 -9.58 18.06 25.84
CA ASP A 8 -9.97 18.63 27.15
C ASP A 8 -11.50 18.72 27.39
N SER A 9 -12.35 18.22 26.48
CA SER A 9 -13.81 18.23 26.70
C SER A 9 -14.52 16.95 26.27
N ALA A 10 -15.39 16.44 27.17
CA ALA A 10 -16.27 15.29 26.92
C ALA A 10 -17.25 15.53 25.76
N GLU A 11 -17.58 16.79 25.47
CA GLU A 11 -18.43 17.17 24.34
C GLU A 11 -17.76 16.91 22.98
N LYS A 12 -16.42 16.96 22.90
CA LYS A 12 -15.70 16.66 21.66
C LYS A 12 -15.52 15.17 21.44
N SER A 13 -15.60 14.35 22.50
CA SER A 13 -15.49 12.90 22.44
C SER A 13 -16.83 12.16 22.33
N SER A 14 -17.95 12.86 22.45
CA SER A 14 -19.30 12.29 22.29
C SER A 14 -19.70 12.13 20.81
N PHE A 15 -20.72 11.31 20.59
CA PHE A 15 -21.39 11.13 19.29
C PHE A 15 -22.88 11.04 19.54
N ALA A 16 -23.67 11.49 18.57
CA ALA A 16 -25.12 11.48 18.71
C ALA A 16 -25.63 10.04 18.50
N PHE A 17 -26.57 9.61 19.35
CA PHE A 17 -27.05 8.23 19.34
C PHE A 17 -27.80 7.88 18.03
N ASP A 18 -28.41 8.88 17.40
CA ASP A 18 -29.08 8.79 16.09
C ASP A 18 -28.11 8.63 14.91
N GLU A 19 -26.81 8.84 15.11
CA GLU A 19 -25.78 8.48 14.12
C GLU A 19 -25.59 6.96 14.00
N ILE A 20 -26.11 6.17 14.95
CA ILE A 20 -25.90 4.72 15.04
C ILE A 20 -27.08 3.96 14.42
N ASP A 21 -26.85 3.32 13.28
CA ASP A 21 -27.82 2.39 12.69
C ASP A 21 -27.59 0.95 13.20
N PHE A 22 -28.23 0.59 14.31
CA PHE A 22 -28.15 -0.77 14.87
C PHE A 22 -28.70 -1.85 13.92
N SER A 23 -29.59 -1.51 13.00
CA SER A 23 -30.13 -2.46 12.02
C SER A 23 -29.07 -2.90 11.00
N ALA A 24 -27.98 -2.15 10.88
CA ALA A 24 -26.86 -2.47 10.00
C ALA A 24 -25.91 -3.54 10.56
N ILE A 25 -25.94 -3.78 11.88
CA ILE A 25 -25.00 -4.66 12.58
C ILE A 25 -24.93 -6.06 11.96
N PRO A 26 -26.06 -6.75 11.70
CA PRO A 26 -26.00 -8.09 11.12
C PRO A 26 -25.29 -8.13 9.77
N LYS A 27 -25.47 -7.09 8.94
CA LYS A 27 -24.86 -7.00 7.61
C LYS A 27 -23.34 -6.89 7.70
N PHE A 28 -22.83 -5.85 8.38
CA PHE A 28 -21.38 -5.65 8.42
C PHE A 28 -20.66 -6.75 9.23
N CYS A 29 -21.33 -7.37 10.21
CA CYS A 29 -20.77 -8.52 10.91
C CYS A 29 -20.62 -9.73 9.99
N LYS A 30 -21.62 -10.00 9.14
CA LYS A 30 -21.55 -11.04 8.12
C LYS A 30 -20.43 -10.76 7.12
N ASP A 31 -20.35 -9.53 6.63
CA ASP A 31 -19.32 -9.11 5.67
C ASP A 31 -17.92 -9.21 6.31
N ALA A 32 -17.78 -8.83 7.58
CA ALA A 32 -16.52 -8.93 8.32
C ALA A 32 -16.08 -10.39 8.51
N LEU A 33 -16.99 -11.29 8.88
CA LEU A 33 -16.70 -12.72 8.99
C LEU A 33 -16.31 -13.32 7.64
N ALA A 34 -17.04 -12.99 6.57
CA ALA A 34 -16.76 -13.49 5.23
C ALA A 34 -15.41 -12.99 4.70
N ARG A 35 -15.03 -11.74 5.00
CA ARG A 35 -13.75 -11.17 4.57
C ARG A 35 -12.59 -11.63 5.44
N ALA A 36 -12.81 -11.86 6.73
CA ALA A 36 -11.79 -12.44 7.60
C ALA A 36 -11.53 -13.91 7.28
N ASP A 37 -12.63 -14.67 7.09
CA ASP A 37 -12.61 -16.07 6.70
C ASP A 37 -11.63 -16.89 7.56
N LEU A 38 -11.75 -16.72 8.88
CA LEU A 38 -10.99 -17.47 9.87
C LEU A 38 -11.70 -18.78 10.16
N GLU A 39 -10.94 -19.86 10.34
CA GLU A 39 -11.51 -21.15 10.75
C GLU A 39 -12.26 -21.01 12.09
N GLY A 40 -13.55 -21.40 12.11
CA GLY A 40 -14.41 -21.24 13.27
C GLY A 40 -14.68 -19.78 13.66
N GLY A 41 -14.48 -18.83 12.74
CA GLY A 41 -14.59 -17.40 12.96
C GLY A 41 -15.94 -16.99 13.54
N LYS A 42 -15.90 -16.24 14.64
CA LYS A 42 -17.08 -15.63 15.29
C LYS A 42 -16.79 -14.21 15.73
N ILE A 43 -17.83 -13.38 15.77
CA ILE A 43 -17.73 -12.05 16.39
C ILE A 43 -17.66 -12.24 17.90
N TYR A 44 -16.56 -11.79 18.51
CA TYR A 44 -16.35 -11.85 19.96
C TYR A 44 -16.77 -10.55 20.65
N ARG A 45 -16.50 -9.40 20.02
CA ARG A 45 -16.80 -8.09 20.59
C ARG A 45 -17.13 -7.07 19.50
N LEU A 46 -18.10 -6.21 19.80
CA LEU A 46 -18.45 -5.02 19.02
C LEU A 46 -18.33 -3.80 19.92
N THR A 47 -17.56 -2.81 19.47
CA THR A 47 -17.35 -1.55 20.21
C THR A 47 -17.60 -0.38 19.27
N PHE A 48 -18.49 0.54 19.64
CA PHE A 48 -18.67 1.78 18.91
C PHE A 48 -17.88 2.92 19.59
N GLN A 49 -16.94 3.52 18.86
CA GLN A 49 -16.05 4.53 19.44
C GLN A 49 -15.54 5.52 18.38
N ARG A 50 -15.14 6.72 18.83
CA ARG A 50 -14.29 7.64 18.04
C ARG A 50 -12.84 7.23 18.23
N GLY A 51 -12.22 6.72 17.17
CA GLY A 51 -10.76 6.55 17.15
C GLY A 51 -10.06 7.89 16.98
N PHE A 52 -8.74 7.94 17.15
CA PHE A 52 -7.95 9.13 16.78
C PHE A 52 -7.96 9.33 15.25
N ALA A 53 -7.95 10.59 14.82
CA ALA A 53 -7.69 10.94 13.44
C ALA A 53 -6.21 10.67 13.16
N LEU A 54 -5.95 9.66 12.33
CA LEU A 54 -4.58 9.30 11.94
C LEU A 54 -4.07 10.15 10.77
N THR A 55 -4.97 10.83 10.04
CA THR A 55 -4.64 11.70 8.91
C THR A 55 -5.64 12.85 8.84
N ASP A 56 -5.11 14.05 8.60
CA ASP A 56 -5.77 15.38 8.56
C ASP A 56 -6.48 15.78 9.86
N GLY A 57 -5.85 16.67 10.62
CA GLY A 57 -6.35 17.19 11.91
C GLY A 57 -5.28 17.43 12.98
N GLY A 58 -4.04 16.97 12.76
CA GLY A 58 -2.95 17.03 13.73
C GLY A 58 -3.00 15.88 14.75
N ALA A 59 -1.84 15.56 15.34
CA ALA A 59 -1.75 14.54 16.38
C ALA A 59 -2.63 14.91 17.59
N GLY A 60 -3.72 14.17 17.80
CA GLY A 60 -4.66 14.40 18.90
C GLY A 60 -6.10 14.74 18.49
N ALA A 61 -6.38 14.98 17.20
CA ALA A 61 -7.75 15.14 16.73
C ALA A 61 -8.53 13.81 16.82
N LEU A 62 -9.82 13.89 17.14
CA LEU A 62 -10.72 12.74 17.11
C LEU A 62 -11.18 12.48 15.67
N GLY A 63 -11.10 11.23 15.25
CA GLY A 63 -11.61 10.77 13.97
C GLY A 63 -13.11 10.51 14.02
N ASN A 64 -13.64 10.06 12.88
CA ASN A 64 -15.05 9.66 12.76
C ASN A 64 -15.37 8.50 13.70
N ALA A 65 -16.58 8.54 14.28
CA ALA A 65 -17.14 7.44 15.03
C ALA A 65 -17.26 6.21 14.12
N ARG A 66 -16.94 5.03 14.66
CA ARG A 66 -16.90 3.79 13.88
C ARG A 66 -17.15 2.59 14.78
N TRP A 67 -17.67 1.52 14.19
CA TRP A 67 -17.70 0.20 14.80
C TRP A 67 -16.33 -0.45 14.69
N HIS A 68 -15.80 -0.90 15.82
CA HIS A 68 -14.69 -1.83 15.89
C HIS A 68 -15.24 -3.23 16.19
N ILE A 69 -14.82 -4.18 15.37
CA ILE A 69 -15.34 -5.54 15.36
C ILE A 69 -14.17 -6.48 15.63
N GLU A 70 -14.23 -7.26 16.68
CA GLU A 70 -13.23 -8.28 16.98
C GLU A 70 -13.73 -9.65 16.58
N ILE A 71 -12.94 -10.32 15.75
CA ILE A 71 -13.23 -11.62 15.18
C ILE A 71 -12.26 -12.62 15.78
N GLN A 72 -12.81 -13.63 16.44
CA GLN A 72 -12.05 -14.72 17.04
C GLN A 72 -12.21 -15.98 16.18
N GLY A 73 -11.09 -16.50 15.67
CA GLY A 73 -11.01 -17.83 15.07
C GLY A 73 -10.56 -18.89 16.07
N ALA A 74 -10.35 -20.11 15.60
CA ALA A 74 -9.89 -21.23 16.43
C ALA A 74 -8.49 -21.02 17.03
N ARG A 75 -7.60 -20.33 16.31
CA ARG A 75 -6.17 -20.15 16.70
C ARG A 75 -5.65 -18.73 16.52
N GLU A 76 -6.45 -17.85 15.95
CA GLU A 76 -6.03 -16.51 15.54
C GLU A 76 -7.16 -15.51 15.69
N THR A 77 -6.83 -14.23 15.59
CA THR A 77 -7.79 -13.12 15.72
C THR A 77 -7.58 -12.12 14.61
N ALA A 78 -8.69 -11.55 14.14
CA ALA A 78 -8.71 -10.43 13.23
C ALA A 78 -9.54 -9.30 13.83
N SER A 79 -9.37 -8.10 13.30
CA SER A 79 -10.26 -6.99 13.62
C SER A 79 -10.84 -6.39 12.36
N ALA A 80 -11.99 -5.75 12.47
CA ALA A 80 -12.61 -5.06 11.36
C ALA A 80 -13.17 -3.72 11.82
N THR A 81 -13.35 -2.82 10.85
CA THR A 81 -13.93 -1.50 11.08
C THR A 81 -15.11 -1.31 10.15
N ALA A 82 -16.22 -0.79 10.68
CA ALA A 82 -17.37 -0.38 9.88
C ALA A 82 -17.78 1.06 10.21
N ASP A 83 -18.33 1.76 9.22
CA ASP A 83 -18.92 3.07 9.44
C ASP A 83 -20.21 2.97 10.28
N PRO A 84 -20.70 4.06 10.89
CA PRO A 84 -21.92 4.03 11.70
C PRO A 84 -23.20 3.68 10.92
N LYS A 85 -23.16 3.82 9.58
CA LYS A 85 -24.35 3.94 8.74
C LYS A 85 -24.60 2.78 7.79
N ARG A 86 -23.65 1.85 7.55
CA ARG A 86 -23.85 0.48 7.02
C ARG A 86 -22.61 -0.24 6.49
N ASN A 87 -21.49 0.42 6.20
CA ASN A 87 -20.45 -0.19 5.38
C ASN A 87 -19.26 -0.70 6.20
N LEU A 88 -18.88 -1.95 5.93
CA LEU A 88 -17.58 -2.45 6.32
C LEU A 88 -16.49 -1.63 5.61
N VAL A 89 -15.68 -0.92 6.38
CA VAL A 89 -14.59 -0.07 5.88
C VAL A 89 -13.36 -0.92 5.60
N GLY A 90 -13.05 -1.88 6.46
CA GLY A 90 -11.88 -2.73 6.29
C GLY A 90 -11.79 -3.86 7.31
N VAL A 91 -10.93 -4.82 7.02
CA VAL A 91 -10.57 -5.93 7.91
C VAL A 91 -9.05 -5.96 8.01
N ASP A 92 -8.56 -5.98 9.25
CA ASP A 92 -7.16 -6.14 9.61
C ASP A 92 -6.86 -7.62 9.91
N LEU A 93 -6.11 -8.22 8.99
CA LEU A 93 -5.64 -9.60 9.00
C LEU A 93 -4.18 -9.71 9.41
N SER A 94 -3.52 -8.61 9.80
CA SER A 94 -2.06 -8.56 10.03
C SER A 94 -1.56 -9.54 11.09
N ARG A 95 -2.45 -10.08 11.94
CA ARG A 95 -2.16 -11.04 13.01
C ARG A 95 -2.65 -12.46 12.70
N THR A 96 -2.84 -12.78 11.42
CA THR A 96 -3.35 -14.08 10.97
C THR A 96 -2.28 -14.83 10.17
N SER A 97 -2.44 -16.15 10.09
CA SER A 97 -1.72 -17.05 9.19
C SER A 97 -1.79 -16.57 7.74
N LYS A 98 -2.95 -16.05 7.29
CA LYS A 98 -3.11 -15.45 5.97
C LYS A 98 -2.13 -14.31 5.70
N ALA A 99 -1.87 -13.44 6.68
CA ALA A 99 -0.88 -12.37 6.54
C ALA A 99 0.56 -12.91 6.58
N ALA A 100 0.81 -14.02 7.29
CA ALA A 100 2.10 -14.68 7.26
C ALA A 100 2.41 -15.26 5.86
N ASP A 101 1.40 -15.85 5.22
CA ASP A 101 1.52 -16.51 3.92
C ASP A 101 1.22 -15.60 2.72
N TYR A 102 0.87 -14.33 2.97
CA TYR A 102 0.52 -13.38 1.93
C TYR A 102 1.68 -13.14 0.96
N LYS A 103 1.39 -13.22 -0.33
CA LYS A 103 2.34 -12.97 -1.42
C LYS A 103 1.78 -11.90 -2.34
N LEU A 104 2.36 -10.71 -2.27
CA LEU A 104 1.93 -9.60 -3.11
C LEU A 104 2.27 -9.85 -4.59
N LEU A 105 3.47 -10.37 -4.88
CA LEU A 105 3.98 -10.55 -6.24
C LEU A 105 3.40 -11.79 -6.95
N THR A 106 2.08 -11.93 -6.93
CA THR A 106 1.34 -12.89 -7.76
C THR A 106 0.51 -12.12 -8.78
N GLU A 107 0.31 -12.68 -9.97
CA GLU A 107 -0.44 -12.00 -11.04
C GLU A 107 -1.87 -11.63 -10.60
N ALA A 108 -2.55 -12.54 -9.90
CA ALA A 108 -3.90 -12.32 -9.39
C ALA A 108 -3.96 -11.16 -8.38
N GLU A 109 -3.04 -11.11 -7.42
CA GLU A 109 -3.04 -10.07 -6.39
C GLU A 109 -2.58 -8.73 -6.95
N LEU A 110 -1.63 -8.72 -7.90
CA LEU A 110 -1.18 -7.51 -8.59
C LEU A 110 -2.28 -6.91 -9.47
N THR A 111 -3.06 -7.74 -10.17
CA THR A 111 -4.22 -7.29 -10.95
C THR A 111 -5.26 -6.64 -10.04
N LYS A 112 -5.64 -7.33 -8.96
CA LYS A 112 -6.56 -6.81 -7.95
C LYS A 112 -6.06 -5.51 -7.32
N ALA A 113 -4.77 -5.43 -6.99
CA ALA A 113 -4.16 -4.24 -6.44
C ALA A 113 -4.25 -3.05 -7.41
N GLN A 114 -3.95 -3.26 -8.69
CA GLN A 114 -4.02 -2.22 -9.71
C GLN A 114 -5.46 -1.71 -9.87
N GLU A 115 -6.45 -2.60 -9.90
CA GLU A 115 -7.87 -2.22 -9.93
C GLU A 115 -8.28 -1.40 -8.69
N MET A 116 -7.84 -1.80 -7.50
CA MET A 116 -8.13 -1.06 -6.27
C MET A 116 -7.51 0.34 -6.29
N VAL A 117 -6.27 0.48 -6.77
CA VAL A 117 -5.62 1.79 -6.91
C VAL A 117 -6.38 2.65 -7.93
N LYS A 118 -6.76 2.08 -9.08
CA LYS A 118 -7.58 2.77 -10.10
C LYS A 118 -8.92 3.24 -9.53
N ASN A 119 -9.60 2.39 -8.76
CA ASN A 119 -10.88 2.74 -8.15
C ASN A 119 -10.74 3.81 -7.07
N MET A 120 -9.64 3.80 -6.31
CA MET A 120 -9.39 4.80 -5.27
C MET A 120 -9.05 6.17 -5.87
N LEU A 121 -8.17 6.20 -6.87
CA LEU A 121 -7.62 7.42 -7.43
C LEU A 121 -8.43 7.99 -8.59
N GLY A 122 -9.23 7.17 -9.27
CA GLY A 122 -9.74 7.47 -10.60
C GLY A 122 -8.65 7.36 -11.68
N SER A 123 -9.07 7.34 -12.95
CA SER A 123 -8.20 7.07 -14.11
C SER A 123 -7.27 8.24 -14.52
N ARG A 124 -7.13 9.28 -13.68
CA ARG A 124 -6.39 10.52 -14.04
C ARG A 124 -5.49 11.07 -12.93
N THR A 125 -5.28 10.32 -11.85
CA THR A 125 -4.42 10.82 -10.78
C THR A 125 -2.97 10.49 -11.08
N ASP A 126 -2.16 11.54 -10.99
CA ASP A 126 -0.71 11.48 -11.03
C ASP A 126 -0.15 10.68 -9.86
N ILE A 127 0.62 9.65 -10.16
CA ILE A 127 1.44 8.92 -9.20
C ILE A 127 2.86 9.48 -9.26
N ILE A 128 3.41 9.75 -8.08
CA ILE A 128 4.77 10.28 -7.90
C ILE A 128 5.79 9.14 -7.91
N GLU A 129 5.50 8.09 -7.16
CA GLU A 129 6.40 6.98 -6.89
C GLU A 129 5.59 5.78 -6.43
N MET A 130 6.01 4.58 -6.84
CA MET A 130 5.53 3.32 -6.27
C MET A 130 6.71 2.46 -5.86
N VAL A 131 6.65 1.87 -4.67
CA VAL A 131 7.67 0.95 -4.15
C VAL A 131 7.01 -0.30 -3.59
N PHE A 132 7.31 -1.42 -4.22
CA PHE A 132 6.88 -2.77 -3.89
C PHE A 132 7.90 -3.46 -2.99
N TYR A 133 7.37 -4.13 -1.98
CA TYR A 133 8.05 -5.06 -1.10
C TYR A 133 7.41 -6.45 -1.26
N ASP A 134 7.88 -7.42 -0.47
CA ASP A 134 7.40 -8.80 -0.53
C ASP A 134 5.89 -8.94 -0.23
N LYS A 135 5.40 -8.15 0.73
CA LYS A 135 4.03 -8.26 1.29
C LYS A 135 3.17 -7.01 1.17
N PHE A 136 3.72 -5.93 0.66
CA PHE A 136 2.99 -4.67 0.51
C PHE A 136 3.67 -3.80 -0.54
N PHE A 137 2.95 -2.81 -1.06
CA PHE A 137 3.57 -1.70 -1.76
C PHE A 137 3.08 -0.38 -1.20
N MET A 138 3.91 0.63 -1.36
CA MET A 138 3.58 2.01 -1.04
C MET A 138 3.54 2.82 -2.31
N PHE A 139 2.70 3.84 -2.34
CA PHE A 139 2.64 4.78 -3.45
C PHE A 139 2.30 6.18 -2.97
N LYS A 140 2.77 7.17 -3.72
CA LYS A 140 2.54 8.59 -3.46
C LYS A 140 1.71 9.20 -4.55
N VAL A 141 0.81 10.07 -4.13
CA VAL A 141 0.07 10.96 -5.03
C VAL A 141 0.17 12.41 -4.52
N PRO A 142 0.06 13.42 -5.40
CA PRO A 142 -0.08 14.80 -4.96
C PRO A 142 -1.31 14.96 -4.06
N ASN A 143 -1.18 15.70 -2.96
CA ASN A 143 -2.32 16.02 -2.12
C ASN A 143 -3.27 16.98 -2.87
N ALA A 144 -4.57 16.69 -2.82
CA ALA A 144 -5.58 17.43 -3.57
C ALA A 144 -5.73 18.89 -3.13
N GLU A 145 -5.51 19.18 -1.84
CA GLU A 145 -5.65 20.53 -1.28
C GLU A 145 -4.35 21.34 -1.41
N ASN A 146 -3.20 20.66 -1.31
CA ASN A 146 -1.89 21.27 -1.44
C ASN A 146 -0.95 20.38 -2.29
N PRO A 147 -0.87 20.62 -3.61
CA PRO A 147 -0.03 19.84 -4.51
C PRO A 147 1.48 19.88 -4.21
N LYS A 148 1.93 20.75 -3.30
CA LYS A 148 3.34 20.80 -2.83
C LYS A 148 3.67 19.70 -1.82
N VAL A 149 2.66 19.03 -1.27
CA VAL A 149 2.84 17.87 -0.39
C VAL A 149 2.21 16.64 -1.05
N SER A 150 2.66 15.47 -0.61
CA SER A 150 2.15 14.18 -1.11
C SER A 150 1.38 13.45 -0.03
N ASP A 151 0.37 12.71 -0.46
CA ASP A 151 -0.26 11.68 0.35
C ASP A 151 0.39 10.33 0.07
N ASP A 152 0.88 9.70 1.13
CA ASP A 152 1.45 8.36 1.09
C ASP A 152 0.33 7.34 1.36
N TYR A 153 0.27 6.30 0.53
CA TYR A 153 -0.64 5.18 0.67
C TYR A 153 0.13 3.87 0.73
N LYS A 154 -0.46 2.88 1.40
CA LYS A 154 0.03 1.51 1.49
C LYS A 154 -1.07 0.56 1.04
N TYR A 155 -0.70 -0.40 0.21
CA TYR A 155 -1.51 -1.57 -0.09
C TYR A 155 -0.87 -2.82 0.52
N ASP A 156 -1.63 -3.59 1.27
CA ASP A 156 -1.26 -4.91 1.78
C ASP A 156 -2.46 -5.86 1.77
N ILE A 157 -2.37 -6.99 2.49
CA ILE A 157 -3.47 -7.96 2.63
C ILE A 157 -4.80 -7.32 3.08
N ASN A 158 -4.76 -6.18 3.78
CA ASN A 158 -5.95 -5.49 4.27
C ASN A 158 -6.59 -4.57 3.21
N GLY A 159 -5.90 -4.32 2.09
CA GLY A 159 -6.26 -3.38 1.04
C GLY A 159 -5.48 -2.08 1.14
N ILE A 160 -6.05 -0.99 0.59
CA ILE A 160 -5.40 0.33 0.59
C ILE A 160 -5.71 1.08 1.89
N SER A 161 -4.68 1.65 2.49
CA SER A 161 -4.76 2.58 3.62
C SER A 161 -3.83 3.77 3.41
N ARG A 162 -4.14 4.92 4.01
CA ARG A 162 -3.22 6.07 4.03
C ARG A 162 -2.11 5.82 5.05
N SER A 163 -0.86 5.97 4.63
CA SER A 163 0.31 5.75 5.47
C SER A 163 0.67 7.03 6.23
N GLY A 164 0.25 7.14 7.49
CA GLY A 164 0.62 8.27 8.36
C GLY A 164 2.02 8.16 8.99
N PHE A 165 2.60 6.95 9.03
CA PHE A 165 3.79 6.64 9.84
C PHE A 165 5.06 6.40 9.03
N ILE A 166 4.93 5.88 7.80
CA ILE A 166 6.05 5.64 6.90
C ILE A 166 5.90 6.59 5.73
N LYS A 167 6.66 7.69 5.77
CA LYS A 167 6.80 8.60 4.64
C LYS A 167 7.85 8.03 3.71
N MET A 168 7.54 7.79 2.44
CA MET A 168 8.63 7.49 1.51
C MET A 168 9.44 8.77 1.27
N SER A 169 10.74 8.64 1.00
CA SER A 169 11.68 9.77 0.79
C SER A 169 11.06 10.91 -0.04
N SER A 170 11.10 12.15 0.46
CA SER A 170 10.61 13.32 -0.29
C SER A 170 11.57 13.78 -1.40
N MET A 171 12.75 13.17 -1.51
CA MET A 171 13.77 13.60 -2.44
C MET A 171 13.45 13.08 -3.85
N ARG A 172 12.93 13.99 -4.69
CA ARG A 172 12.84 13.75 -6.13
C ARG A 172 14.19 13.98 -6.80
N SER A 173 14.58 13.04 -7.64
CA SER A 173 15.73 13.24 -8.53
C SER A 173 15.36 14.25 -9.61
N ARG A 174 16.34 15.03 -10.08
CA ARG A 174 16.12 15.96 -11.19
C ARG A 174 15.66 15.18 -12.43
N GLY A 175 14.52 15.57 -13.00
CA GLY A 175 13.91 14.89 -14.16
C GLY A 175 12.88 13.82 -13.81
N GLU A 176 12.58 13.56 -12.53
CA GLU A 176 11.47 12.68 -12.15
C GLU A 176 10.11 13.34 -12.42
N GLU A 177 9.27 12.62 -13.15
CA GLU A 177 7.94 13.04 -13.59
C GLU A 177 6.87 12.17 -12.94
N ASN A 178 5.65 12.72 -12.85
CA ASN A 178 4.49 11.94 -12.44
C ASN A 178 4.11 10.96 -13.56
N PHE A 179 3.42 9.88 -13.23
CA PHE A 179 2.89 8.92 -14.19
C PHE A 179 1.47 8.49 -13.83
N SER A 180 0.69 8.05 -14.81
CA SER A 180 -0.62 7.46 -14.55
C SER A 180 -0.48 6.02 -14.08
N ILE A 181 -1.42 5.54 -13.27
CA ILE A 181 -1.55 4.11 -12.96
C ILE A 181 -1.82 3.25 -14.21
N ASP A 182 -2.37 3.85 -15.26
CA ASP A 182 -2.58 3.20 -16.56
C ASP A 182 -1.27 3.06 -17.36
N ASP A 183 -0.24 3.85 -17.02
CA ASP A 183 1.08 3.76 -17.66
C ASP A 183 1.93 2.63 -17.05
N VAL A 184 1.43 1.91 -16.03
CA VAL A 184 2.20 0.89 -15.30
C VAL A 184 1.50 -0.45 -15.42
N ASP A 185 2.21 -1.44 -15.97
CA ASP A 185 1.72 -2.82 -15.99
C ASP A 185 2.17 -3.55 -14.71
N PHE A 186 1.25 -3.77 -13.77
CA PHE A 186 1.58 -4.49 -12.54
C PHE A 186 1.89 -5.97 -12.83
N ALA A 187 1.33 -6.58 -13.88
CA ALA A 187 1.67 -7.95 -14.24
C ALA A 187 3.15 -8.08 -14.67
N ASN A 188 3.74 -7.02 -15.23
CA ASN A 188 5.17 -6.96 -15.49
C ASN A 188 6.01 -6.97 -14.21
N ALA A 189 5.49 -6.52 -13.07
CA ALA A 189 6.23 -6.46 -11.82
C ALA A 189 6.72 -7.85 -11.36
N ALA A 190 5.82 -8.85 -11.37
CA ALA A 190 6.18 -10.23 -11.03
C ALA A 190 7.16 -10.85 -12.04
N ARG A 191 6.94 -10.59 -13.34
CA ARG A 191 7.83 -11.08 -14.42
C ARG A 191 9.23 -10.47 -14.31
N SER A 192 9.32 -9.18 -14.05
CA SER A 192 10.58 -8.45 -13.89
C SER A 192 11.39 -8.94 -12.68
N PHE A 193 10.70 -9.31 -11.59
CA PHE A 193 11.36 -9.90 -10.42
C PHE A 193 12.04 -11.25 -10.74
N GLU A 194 11.32 -12.18 -11.37
CA GLU A 194 11.90 -13.49 -11.74
C GLU A 194 13.00 -13.34 -12.79
N LYS A 195 12.79 -12.50 -13.83
CA LYS A 195 13.84 -12.19 -14.81
C LYS A 195 15.10 -11.61 -14.16
N ALA A 196 14.94 -10.75 -13.16
CA ALA A 196 16.08 -10.15 -12.47
C ALA A 196 16.91 -11.21 -11.74
N LYS A 197 16.27 -12.18 -11.09
CA LYS A 197 16.97 -13.27 -10.36
C LYS A 197 17.85 -14.08 -11.30
N ASP A 198 17.31 -14.46 -12.46
CA ASP A 198 18.05 -15.16 -13.49
C ASP A 198 19.21 -14.29 -14.00
N ARG A 199 18.91 -13.02 -14.27
CA ARG A 199 19.86 -12.09 -14.88
C ARG A 199 21.09 -11.80 -14.04
N VAL A 200 20.93 -11.65 -12.72
CA VAL A 200 22.05 -11.43 -11.79
C VAL A 200 22.67 -12.74 -11.29
N GLY A 201 22.11 -13.90 -11.69
CA GLY A 201 22.55 -15.22 -11.25
C GLY A 201 22.30 -15.45 -9.76
N MET A 202 21.15 -15.01 -9.24
CA MET A 202 20.76 -15.17 -7.83
C MET A 202 19.36 -15.80 -7.72
N PRO A 203 19.20 -17.10 -8.06
CA PRO A 203 17.89 -17.76 -8.12
C PRO A 203 17.16 -17.85 -6.77
N ASN A 204 17.88 -17.76 -5.66
CA ASN A 204 17.32 -17.79 -4.30
C ASN A 204 17.24 -16.40 -3.64
N ALA A 205 17.48 -15.32 -4.40
CA ALA A 205 17.39 -13.98 -3.84
C ALA A 205 15.95 -13.64 -3.45
N SER A 206 15.81 -12.95 -2.31
CA SER A 206 14.58 -12.28 -1.95
C SER A 206 14.51 -10.90 -2.61
N LEU A 207 13.29 -10.39 -2.73
CA LEU A 207 13.08 -9.00 -3.12
C LEU A 207 13.60 -8.09 -2.00
N GLY A 208 14.55 -7.21 -2.35
CA GLY A 208 14.91 -6.08 -1.49
C GLY A 208 13.86 -4.99 -1.58
N SER A 209 13.63 -4.52 -2.81
CA SER A 209 12.50 -3.65 -3.18
C SER A 209 12.35 -3.65 -4.69
N MET A 210 11.19 -3.24 -5.18
CA MET A 210 11.00 -2.95 -6.59
C MET A 210 10.28 -1.61 -6.70
N SER A 211 10.70 -0.71 -7.58
CA SER A 211 10.07 0.59 -7.71
C SER A 211 9.77 0.96 -9.15
N VAL A 212 8.71 1.74 -9.32
CA VAL A 212 8.34 2.34 -10.60
C VAL A 212 8.59 3.83 -10.49
N ARG A 213 9.35 4.34 -11.46
CA ARG A 213 9.59 5.77 -11.60
C ARG A 213 9.54 6.16 -13.07
N ARG A 214 8.98 7.33 -13.33
CA ARG A 214 9.09 8.00 -14.63
C ARG A 214 10.15 9.08 -14.53
N SER A 215 11.11 9.06 -15.43
CA SER A 215 12.11 10.13 -15.51
C SER A 215 12.44 10.48 -16.95
N SER A 216 12.65 11.77 -17.19
CA SER A 216 13.28 12.28 -18.39
C SER A 216 14.74 12.61 -18.10
N SER A 217 15.61 12.27 -19.03
CA SER A 217 16.99 12.74 -19.04
C SER A 217 17.09 13.85 -20.09
N PRO A 218 17.70 15.00 -19.78
CA PRO A 218 17.99 16.02 -20.80
C PRO A 218 18.96 15.52 -21.88
N PHE A 219 19.58 14.36 -21.67
CA PHE A 219 20.49 13.70 -22.61
C PHE A 219 19.84 12.50 -23.34
N ASP A 220 18.60 12.15 -23.03
CA ASP A 220 17.87 11.06 -23.71
C ASP A 220 16.86 11.66 -24.70
N SER A 221 17.11 11.43 -25.99
CA SER A 221 16.23 11.90 -27.08
C SER A 221 14.86 11.19 -27.10
N LYS A 222 14.70 10.06 -26.39
CA LYS A 222 13.44 9.31 -26.33
C LYS A 222 12.43 9.88 -25.32
N GLY A 223 12.76 10.99 -24.63
CA GLY A 223 11.87 11.65 -23.69
C GLY A 223 11.72 10.89 -22.36
N ALA A 224 10.66 11.21 -21.61
CA ALA A 224 10.39 10.58 -20.31
C ALA A 224 10.03 9.10 -20.46
N ARG A 225 10.70 8.22 -19.71
CA ARG A 225 10.41 6.78 -19.69
C ARG A 225 10.03 6.32 -18.29
N THR A 226 9.05 5.43 -18.23
CA THR A 226 8.69 4.70 -17.01
C THR A 226 9.56 3.46 -16.92
N LYS A 227 10.23 3.25 -15.78
CA LYS A 227 11.15 2.13 -15.57
C LYS A 227 10.81 1.39 -14.28
N TRP A 228 10.97 0.07 -14.33
CA TRP A 228 11.00 -0.79 -13.16
C TRP A 228 12.43 -0.92 -12.68
N HIS A 229 12.70 -0.53 -11.45
CA HIS A 229 13.94 -0.87 -10.76
C HIS A 229 13.66 -2.06 -9.85
N VAL A 230 14.36 -3.18 -10.06
CA VAL A 230 14.24 -4.38 -9.21
C VAL A 230 15.54 -4.53 -8.41
N SER A 231 15.45 -4.53 -7.09
CA SER A 231 16.56 -4.78 -6.17
C SER A 231 16.39 -6.15 -5.50
N LEU A 232 17.47 -6.93 -5.52
CA LEU A 232 17.55 -8.31 -5.03
C LEU A 232 18.56 -8.41 -3.90
N LYS A 233 18.27 -9.25 -2.91
CA LYS A 233 19.19 -9.52 -1.79
C LYS A 233 19.34 -11.02 -1.54
N SER A 234 20.56 -11.44 -1.23
CA SER A 234 20.86 -12.80 -0.79
C SER A 234 22.03 -12.79 0.18
N GLY A 235 21.74 -12.69 1.48
CA GLY A 235 22.75 -12.48 2.52
C GLY A 235 23.43 -11.12 2.32
N VAL A 236 24.75 -11.13 2.15
CA VAL A 236 25.56 -9.91 1.88
C VAL A 236 25.58 -9.52 0.40
N ASN A 237 25.09 -10.37 -0.49
CA ASN A 237 25.08 -10.10 -1.93
C ASN A 237 23.84 -9.30 -2.32
N GLU A 238 24.02 -8.32 -3.18
CA GLU A 238 22.95 -7.49 -3.73
C GLU A 238 23.04 -7.43 -5.25
N GLY A 239 21.88 -7.42 -5.90
CA GLY A 239 21.75 -7.25 -7.34
C GLY A 239 20.67 -6.24 -7.64
N SER A 240 20.77 -5.56 -8.78
CA SER A 240 19.64 -4.79 -9.30
C SER A 240 19.58 -4.78 -10.81
N VAL A 241 18.37 -4.68 -11.33
CA VAL A 241 18.10 -4.57 -12.76
C VAL A 241 17.06 -3.48 -13.00
N ASP A 242 17.35 -2.60 -13.96
CA ASP A 242 16.42 -1.60 -14.48
C ASP A 242 15.79 -2.16 -15.77
N TYR A 243 14.46 -2.21 -15.84
CA TYR A 243 13.71 -2.58 -17.04
C TYR A 243 12.87 -1.41 -17.55
N ASP A 244 12.74 -1.29 -18.87
CA ASP A 244 11.74 -0.39 -19.47
C ASP A 244 10.34 -0.97 -19.23
N ASN A 245 9.39 -0.14 -18.82
CA ASN A 245 8.04 -0.59 -18.50
C ASN A 245 7.25 -1.06 -19.73
N ASN A 246 7.54 -0.51 -20.92
CA ASN A 246 6.71 -0.74 -22.11
C ASN A 246 6.95 -2.11 -22.75
N ASP A 247 8.21 -2.51 -22.88
CA ASP A 247 8.61 -3.76 -23.55
C ASP A 247 9.35 -4.74 -22.62
N GLY A 248 9.63 -4.34 -21.37
CA GLY A 248 10.37 -5.15 -20.42
C GLY A 248 11.83 -5.37 -20.82
N SER A 249 12.37 -4.55 -21.72
CA SER A 249 13.78 -4.60 -22.12
C SER A 249 14.68 -4.19 -20.96
N GLU A 250 15.86 -4.81 -20.89
CA GLU A 250 16.87 -4.45 -19.89
C GLU A 250 17.53 -3.13 -20.24
N VAL A 251 17.51 -2.20 -19.29
CA VAL A 251 18.18 -0.91 -19.39
C VAL A 251 19.54 -0.95 -18.70
N ARG A 252 19.61 -1.56 -17.51
CA ARG A 252 20.85 -1.59 -16.70
C ARG A 252 20.86 -2.76 -15.73
N VAL A 253 22.03 -3.36 -15.50
CA VAL A 253 22.24 -4.43 -14.53
C VAL A 253 23.41 -4.07 -13.62
N ARG A 254 23.23 -4.26 -12.32
CA ARG A 254 24.27 -4.12 -11.30
C ARG A 254 24.31 -5.32 -10.37
N LYS A 255 25.50 -5.65 -9.88
CA LYS A 255 25.72 -6.66 -8.83
C LYS A 255 26.83 -6.21 -7.92
N ASN A 256 26.58 -6.25 -6.61
CA ASN A 256 27.53 -5.85 -5.57
C ASN A 256 28.17 -4.46 -5.82
N GLY A 257 27.38 -3.51 -6.33
CA GLY A 257 27.83 -2.15 -6.64
C GLY A 257 28.47 -1.95 -8.02
N GLU A 258 28.80 -3.04 -8.74
CA GLU A 258 29.41 -2.97 -10.07
C GLU A 258 28.34 -3.01 -11.17
N THR A 259 28.50 -2.20 -12.23
CA THR A 259 27.60 -2.24 -13.40
C THR A 259 28.07 -3.34 -14.35
N ILE A 260 27.20 -4.33 -14.59
CA ILE A 260 27.50 -5.50 -15.43
C ILE A 260 27.11 -5.23 -16.89
N SER A 261 26.02 -4.49 -17.12
CA SER A 261 25.58 -4.09 -18.46
C SER A 261 24.71 -2.84 -18.38
N GLU A 262 24.74 -2.01 -19.42
CA GLU A 262 23.95 -0.80 -19.55
C GLU A 262 23.69 -0.53 -21.05
N GLU A 263 22.43 -0.30 -21.40
CA GLU A 263 22.05 0.14 -22.75
C GLU A 263 22.53 1.58 -22.96
N LYS A 264 23.23 1.85 -24.06
CA LYS A 264 23.77 3.17 -24.41
C LYS A 264 22.76 4.03 -25.15
#